data_AF-A0A8J5H840-F1
#
_entry.id   AF-A0A8J5H840-F1
#
_cell.length_a   1.000
_cell.length_b   1.000
_cell.length_c   1.000
_cell.angle_alpha   90.00
_cell.angle_beta   90.00
_cell.angle_gamma   90.00
#
_symmetry.space_group_name_H-M   'P 1'
#
loop_
_entity.id
_entity.type
_entity.pdbx_description
1 polymer ?
#
loop_
_entity_poly.entity_id
_entity_poly.type
_entity_poly.pdbx_seq_one_letter_code
_entity_poly.pdbx_strand_id
1 'polypeptide(L)'
;MSVEMVACIAIEAISILEKTHSKGYVHGDVKPENFLLGPPGTSEEKKLFLVDLGLATKWKDSSTNSHVEYDQRPDVFRGTVRYASAHAHLGRTASRRDDLESLAYTLVFLLRGRLPWQGYQGENKGFLVCKKKMATSPESLCCFFPQPFKQFVEYVVNLKFDEEPNYAKCISLFDGIVGPNPDIRPINTDGAQKLIYQVGQKRGRLMMEEEVDEQPKKKIRMGLPANQWISVYNARRPMKQRYHYNVADMRLAQHIEKGNEDGLFISCVASSNNLWALIMDAGTGFTAQVYELSTNFLHKEWIMEQWEKNYYISALAGTNNGSSLVVMSKGTLYAQQSYKVSESFPFKWIHKKWREGFYVTAMATAGNRWAVVMSRNAGCSDTTVTLEEEKNAETEWKKQLDLISKNQTYI
;
A
#
# COMPACT_ATOMS: atom_id res chain seq x y z
N MET A 1 27.98 9.43 1.05
CA MET A 1 28.49 10.57 0.23
C MET A 1 28.20 11.87 0.95
N SER A 2 28.85 12.97 0.59
CA SER A 2 28.49 14.28 1.16
C SER A 2 27.09 14.71 0.68
N VAL A 3 26.45 15.60 1.43
CA VAL A 3 25.11 16.13 1.11
C VAL A 3 25.12 16.85 -0.24
N GLU A 4 26.16 17.62 -0.49
CA GLU A 4 26.37 18.40 -1.72
C GLU A 4 26.51 17.48 -2.93
N MET A 5 27.30 16.41 -2.81
CA MET A 5 27.46 15.42 -3.89
C MET A 5 26.13 14.75 -4.22
N VAL A 6 25.35 14.34 -3.22
CA VAL A 6 24.05 13.70 -3.45
C VAL A 6 23.03 14.69 -4.02
N ALA A 7 23.11 15.97 -3.65
CA ALA A 7 22.28 17.02 -4.25
C ALA A 7 22.62 17.25 -5.74
N CYS A 8 23.91 17.27 -6.13
CA CYS A 8 24.30 17.32 -7.54
C CYS A 8 23.75 16.11 -8.32
N ILE A 9 23.89 14.91 -7.76
CA ILE A 9 23.33 13.68 -8.35
C ILE A 9 21.81 13.80 -8.50
N ALA A 10 21.10 14.34 -7.50
CA ALA A 10 19.65 14.53 -7.57
C ALA A 10 19.25 15.43 -8.74
N ILE A 11 19.90 16.58 -8.90
CA ILE A 11 19.62 17.54 -9.98
C ILE A 11 19.83 16.89 -11.35
N GLU A 12 20.97 16.23 -11.56
CA GLU A 12 21.28 15.58 -12.83
C GLU A 12 20.33 14.40 -13.11
N ALA A 13 20.08 13.55 -12.12
CA ALA A 13 19.19 12.40 -12.26
C ALA A 13 17.75 12.82 -12.56
N ILE A 14 17.21 13.86 -11.92
CA ILE A 14 15.88 14.40 -12.22
C ILE A 14 15.83 14.90 -13.67
N SER A 15 16.87 15.62 -14.12
CA SER A 15 16.97 16.13 -15.49
C SER A 15 17.05 15.00 -16.54
N ILE A 16 17.73 13.90 -16.20
CA ILE A 16 17.80 12.71 -17.07
C ILE A 16 16.44 12.01 -17.14
N LEU A 17 15.77 11.81 -16.00
CA LEU A 17 14.43 11.22 -15.95
C LEU A 17 13.40 12.07 -16.69
N GLU A 18 13.44 13.39 -16.55
CA GLU A 18 12.58 14.31 -17.32
C GLU A 18 12.74 14.09 -18.83
N LYS A 19 13.99 13.98 -19.31
CA LYS A 19 14.27 13.70 -20.73
C LYS A 19 13.72 12.34 -21.15
N THR A 20 13.92 11.29 -20.35
CA THR A 20 13.36 9.95 -20.61
C THR A 20 11.84 9.99 -20.68
N HIS A 21 11.21 10.63 -19.70
CA HIS A 21 9.76 10.79 -19.61
C HIS A 21 9.21 11.59 -20.80
N SER A 22 9.90 12.65 -21.25
CA SER A 22 9.49 13.44 -22.43
C SER A 22 9.39 12.60 -23.71
N LYS A 23 10.19 11.54 -23.82
CA LYS A 23 10.16 10.57 -24.93
C LYS A 23 9.04 9.52 -24.79
N GLY A 24 8.27 9.57 -23.71
CA GLY A 24 7.12 8.70 -23.46
C GLY A 24 7.44 7.38 -22.75
N TYR A 25 8.64 7.28 -22.18
CA TYR A 25 9.12 6.08 -21.49
C TYR A 25 9.38 6.35 -20.02
N VAL A 26 9.11 5.36 -19.19
CA VAL A 26 9.65 5.24 -17.83
C VAL A 26 10.79 4.23 -17.86
N HIS A 27 11.80 4.44 -17.04
CA HIS A 27 12.98 3.60 -16.92
C HIS A 27 12.67 2.27 -16.22
N GLY A 28 11.94 2.30 -15.09
CA GLY A 28 11.49 1.11 -14.37
C GLY A 28 12.53 0.42 -13.48
N ASP A 29 13.82 0.76 -13.59
CA ASP A 29 14.89 0.25 -12.71
C ASP A 29 15.88 1.32 -12.26
N VAL A 30 15.36 2.41 -11.69
CA VAL A 30 16.18 3.51 -11.16
C VAL A 30 16.88 3.05 -9.87
N LYS A 31 18.21 3.00 -9.92
CA LYS A 31 19.09 2.55 -8.83
C LYS A 31 20.52 3.08 -9.01
N PRO A 32 21.36 3.15 -7.95
CA PRO A 32 22.73 3.65 -8.07
C PRO A 32 23.55 2.98 -9.17
N GLU A 33 23.37 1.67 -9.37
CA GLU A 33 24.16 0.87 -10.30
C GLU A 33 23.91 1.23 -11.77
N ASN A 34 22.76 1.84 -12.07
CA ASN A 34 22.39 2.28 -13.43
C ASN A 34 22.73 3.74 -13.71
N PHE A 35 23.31 4.46 -12.73
CA PHE A 35 23.85 5.79 -12.92
C PHE A 35 25.37 5.73 -13.01
N LEU A 36 25.91 6.11 -14.17
CA LEU A 36 27.34 6.09 -14.45
C LEU A 36 27.87 7.48 -14.74
N LEU A 37 29.12 7.73 -14.37
CA LEU A 37 29.85 8.91 -14.80
C LEU A 37 30.47 8.69 -16.19
N GLY A 38 30.73 9.77 -16.92
CA GLY A 38 31.42 9.69 -18.19
C GLY A 38 32.83 9.10 -18.05
N PRO A 39 33.44 8.63 -19.16
CA PRO A 39 34.76 8.02 -19.13
C PRO A 39 35.82 9.00 -18.58
N PRO A 40 36.77 8.54 -17.74
CA PRO A 40 37.86 9.37 -17.23
C PRO A 40 38.69 10.00 -18.34
N GLY A 41 39.09 11.26 -18.17
CA GLY A 41 39.89 11.99 -19.16
C GLY A 41 39.10 12.54 -20.36
N THR A 42 37.77 12.50 -20.30
CA THR A 42 36.88 13.12 -21.31
C THR A 42 36.25 14.39 -20.76
N SER A 43 35.74 15.27 -21.64
CA SER A 43 34.96 16.45 -21.21
C SER A 43 33.69 16.09 -20.42
N GLU A 44 33.22 14.85 -20.56
CA GLU A 44 32.01 14.33 -19.94
C GLU A 44 32.31 13.52 -18.66
N GLU A 45 33.56 13.44 -18.20
CA GLU A 45 33.97 12.62 -17.04
C GLU A 45 33.11 12.86 -15.78
N LYS A 46 32.63 14.10 -15.59
CA LYS A 46 31.85 14.49 -14.41
C LYS A 46 30.34 14.52 -14.65
N LYS A 47 29.88 14.10 -15.83
CA LYS A 47 28.48 14.06 -16.21
C LYS A 47 27.85 12.72 -15.87
N LEU A 48 26.64 12.75 -15.34
CA LEU A 48 25.86 11.57 -15.03
C LEU A 48 25.10 11.06 -16.27
N PHE A 49 25.07 9.74 -16.42
CA PHE A 49 24.35 9.02 -17.45
C PHE A 49 23.46 7.95 -16.81
N LEU A 50 22.25 7.78 -17.34
CA LEU A 50 21.37 6.67 -16.99
C LEU A 50 21.50 5.58 -18.07
N VAL A 51 21.81 4.36 -17.64
CA VAL A 51 21.99 3.19 -18.51
C VAL A 51 20.99 2.08 -18.16
N ASP A 52 20.98 1.01 -18.96
CA ASP A 52 20.13 -0.17 -18.77
C ASP A 52 18.61 0.09 -18.91
N LEU A 53 18.18 0.28 -20.16
CA LEU A 53 16.77 0.44 -20.53
C LEU A 53 16.02 -0.91 -20.66
N GLY A 54 16.56 -2.02 -20.14
CA GLY A 54 15.98 -3.35 -20.30
C GLY A 54 14.59 -3.51 -19.67
N LEU A 55 14.25 -2.68 -18.69
CA LEU A 55 12.94 -2.63 -18.03
C LEU A 55 12.09 -1.41 -18.42
N ALA A 56 12.56 -0.62 -19.39
CA ALA A 56 11.86 0.58 -19.80
C ALA A 56 10.51 0.24 -20.45
N THR A 57 9.47 0.98 -20.07
CA THR A 57 8.10 0.77 -20.57
C THR A 57 7.48 2.10 -20.97
N LYS A 58 6.46 2.07 -21.85
CA LYS A 58 5.75 3.28 -22.25
C LYS A 58 4.78 3.70 -21.16
N TRP A 59 4.79 4.98 -20.79
CA TRP A 59 3.78 5.58 -19.91
C TRP A 59 2.74 6.40 -20.67
N LYS A 60 3.01 6.73 -21.94
CA LYS A 60 2.05 7.34 -22.85
C LYS A 60 2.04 6.67 -24.21
N ASP A 61 0.88 6.67 -24.83
CA ASP A 61 0.69 6.19 -26.19
C ASP A 61 1.29 7.19 -27.19
N SER A 62 2.11 6.69 -28.12
CA SER A 62 2.84 7.54 -29.06
C SER A 62 1.96 8.16 -30.15
N SER A 63 0.79 7.58 -30.41
CA SER A 63 -0.14 8.02 -31.46
C SER A 63 -1.17 9.02 -30.96
N THR A 64 -1.69 8.82 -29.75
CA THR A 64 -2.70 9.68 -29.12
C THR A 64 -2.10 10.71 -28.16
N ASN A 65 -0.83 10.52 -27.76
CA ASN A 65 -0.15 11.28 -26.69
C ASN A 65 -0.89 11.22 -25.34
N SER A 66 -1.82 10.27 -25.19
CA SER A 66 -2.59 10.01 -23.98
C SER A 66 -1.80 9.13 -23.01
N HIS A 67 -2.04 9.31 -21.71
CA HIS A 67 -1.49 8.44 -20.69
C HIS A 67 -1.96 6.99 -20.89
N VAL A 68 -1.11 6.00 -20.62
CA VAL A 68 -1.51 4.59 -20.66
C VAL A 68 -2.59 4.31 -19.61
N GLU A 69 -3.48 3.36 -19.91
CA GLU A 69 -4.50 2.94 -18.97
C GLU A 69 -3.88 2.32 -17.71
N TYR A 70 -4.55 2.57 -16.59
CA TYR A 70 -4.16 1.97 -15.33
C TYR A 70 -4.54 0.49 -15.32
N ASP A 71 -3.61 -0.36 -14.90
CA ASP A 71 -3.78 -1.79 -14.68
C ASP A 71 -3.02 -2.17 -13.39
N GLN A 72 -3.37 -3.32 -12.80
CA GLN A 72 -2.68 -3.85 -11.64
C GLN A 72 -2.55 -5.38 -11.76
N ARG A 73 -1.31 -5.86 -11.79
CA ARG A 73 -0.92 -7.27 -11.91
C ARG A 73 0.03 -7.65 -10.77
N PRO A 74 -0.49 -8.00 -9.57
CA PRO A 74 0.32 -8.23 -8.38
C PRO A 74 1.44 -9.26 -8.55
N ASP A 75 1.26 -10.24 -9.44
CA ASP A 75 2.25 -11.29 -9.73
C ASP A 75 3.43 -10.81 -10.60
N VAL A 76 3.34 -9.60 -11.16
CA VAL A 76 4.32 -9.05 -12.10
C VAL A 76 5.09 -7.93 -11.42
N PHE A 77 6.06 -8.31 -10.59
CA PHE A 77 7.07 -7.37 -10.11
C PHE A 77 8.24 -7.28 -11.10
N ARG A 78 8.67 -6.04 -11.39
CA ARG A 78 9.89 -5.76 -12.17
C ARG A 78 10.72 -4.69 -11.45
N GLY A 79 12.04 -4.74 -11.68
CA GLY A 79 13.00 -3.80 -11.10
C GLY A 79 13.64 -4.29 -9.80
N THR A 80 14.43 -3.43 -9.19
CA THR A 80 15.21 -3.77 -8.01
C THR A 80 14.41 -3.53 -6.72
N VAL A 81 14.02 -4.60 -6.01
CA VAL A 81 13.20 -4.58 -4.77
C VAL A 81 13.53 -3.43 -3.81
N ARG A 82 14.83 -3.18 -3.60
CA ARG A 82 15.32 -2.15 -2.68
C ARG A 82 14.84 -0.75 -3.07
N TYR A 83 14.90 -0.41 -4.36
CA TYR A 83 14.68 0.95 -4.87
C TYR A 83 13.34 1.12 -5.57
N ALA A 84 12.69 0.06 -6.06
CA ALA A 84 11.41 0.16 -6.75
C ALA A 84 10.32 0.84 -5.91
N SER A 85 9.41 1.59 -6.55
CA SER A 85 8.28 2.25 -5.87
C SER A 85 7.38 1.25 -5.13
N ALA A 86 6.63 1.74 -4.13
CA ALA A 86 5.60 0.90 -3.49
C ALA A 86 4.55 0.42 -4.50
N HIS A 87 4.27 1.20 -5.55
CA HIS A 87 3.34 0.81 -6.61
C HIS A 87 3.86 -0.32 -7.50
N ALA A 88 5.16 -0.34 -7.80
CA ALA A 88 5.80 -1.45 -8.52
C ALA A 88 5.69 -2.77 -7.74
N HIS A 89 5.86 -2.73 -6.41
CA HIS A 89 5.64 -3.90 -5.55
C HIS A 89 4.20 -4.41 -5.55
N LEU A 90 3.23 -3.52 -5.80
CA LEU A 90 1.81 -3.86 -5.92
C LEU A 90 1.42 -4.29 -7.35
N GLY A 91 2.39 -4.39 -8.27
CA GLY A 91 2.16 -4.76 -9.67
C GLY A 91 1.38 -3.73 -10.48
N ARG A 92 1.32 -2.47 -10.02
CA ARG A 92 0.59 -1.40 -10.73
C ARG A 92 1.32 -0.99 -12.00
N THR A 93 0.58 -0.57 -13.02
CA THR A 93 1.17 0.00 -14.24
C THR A 93 2.17 1.08 -13.86
N ALA A 94 3.39 0.98 -14.40
CA ALA A 94 4.46 1.92 -14.14
C ALA A 94 4.18 3.27 -14.82
N SER A 95 4.52 4.34 -14.13
CA SER A 95 4.33 5.72 -14.54
C SER A 95 5.48 6.59 -14.04
N ARG A 96 5.50 7.86 -14.43
CA ARG A 96 6.61 8.79 -14.13
C ARG A 96 6.87 8.95 -12.63
N ARG A 97 5.83 8.81 -11.79
CA ARG A 97 5.97 8.86 -10.33
C ARG A 97 6.86 7.74 -9.80
N ASP A 98 6.85 6.58 -10.46
CA ASP A 98 7.55 5.38 -10.00
C ASP A 98 9.07 5.54 -10.11
N ASP A 99 9.53 6.14 -11.20
CA ASP A 99 10.95 6.47 -11.39
C ASP A 99 11.43 7.54 -10.39
N LEU A 100 10.60 8.56 -10.12
CA LEU A 100 10.93 9.62 -9.16
C LEU A 100 10.91 9.13 -7.71
N GLU A 101 9.97 8.25 -7.34
CA GLU A 101 9.96 7.58 -6.03
C GLU A 101 11.19 6.67 -5.87
N SER A 102 11.55 5.94 -6.93
CA SER A 102 12.74 5.10 -6.93
C SER A 102 14.03 5.93 -6.83
N LEU A 103 14.06 7.11 -7.45
CA LEU A 103 15.15 8.07 -7.28
C LEU A 103 15.21 8.60 -5.85
N ALA A 104 14.08 8.93 -5.22
CA ALA A 104 14.05 9.35 -3.82
C ALA A 104 14.65 8.30 -2.88
N TYR A 105 14.30 7.02 -3.05
CA TYR A 105 14.92 5.93 -2.27
C TYR A 105 16.41 5.75 -2.59
N THR A 106 16.80 5.95 -3.84
CA THR A 106 18.20 5.94 -4.27
C THR A 106 19.00 7.05 -3.56
N LEU A 107 18.52 8.29 -3.54
CA LEU A 107 19.18 9.42 -2.89
C LEU A 107 19.31 9.22 -1.37
N VAL A 108 18.26 8.72 -0.72
CA VAL A 108 18.30 8.37 0.71
C VAL A 108 19.35 7.29 0.98
N PHE A 109 19.45 6.28 0.10
CA PHE A 109 20.48 5.26 0.21
C PHE A 109 21.89 5.84 0.04
N LEU A 110 22.11 6.77 -0.88
CA LEU A 110 23.42 7.41 -1.08
C LEU A 110 23.86 8.28 0.11
N LEU A 111 22.91 8.88 0.83
CA LEU A 111 23.16 9.64 2.06
C LEU A 111 23.43 8.71 3.26
N ARG A 112 22.57 7.71 3.48
CA ARG A 112 22.55 6.89 4.71
C ARG A 112 23.35 5.59 4.63
N GLY A 113 23.65 5.13 3.41
CA GLY A 113 24.21 3.80 3.12
C GLY A 113 23.24 2.64 3.33
N ARG A 114 22.02 2.90 3.84
CA ARG A 114 20.98 1.90 4.05
C ARG A 114 19.56 2.47 3.99
N LEU A 115 18.59 1.63 3.66
CA LEU A 115 17.15 1.87 3.71
C LEU A 115 16.48 1.03 4.82
N PRO A 116 15.39 1.51 5.44
CA PRO A 116 14.71 0.82 6.56
C PRO A 116 14.17 -0.58 6.21
N TRP A 117 14.00 -0.89 4.93
CA TRP A 117 13.48 -2.15 4.41
C TRP A 117 14.56 -3.07 3.84
N GLN A 118 15.83 -2.86 4.19
CA GLN A 118 16.88 -3.84 3.88
C GLN A 118 16.93 -4.97 4.92
N GLY A 119 17.31 -6.17 4.47
CA GLY A 119 17.52 -7.33 5.35
C GLY A 119 16.44 -8.41 5.27
N TYR A 120 15.29 -8.13 4.65
CA TYR A 120 14.27 -9.14 4.39
C TYR A 120 14.78 -10.21 3.40
N GLN A 121 14.46 -11.48 3.69
CA GLN A 121 14.87 -12.67 2.94
C GLN A 121 13.66 -13.58 2.70
N GLY A 122 13.81 -14.55 1.81
CA GLY A 122 12.76 -15.50 1.44
C GLY A 122 11.82 -14.98 0.35
N GLU A 123 10.86 -15.83 -0.03
CA GLU A 123 9.91 -15.60 -1.13
C GLU A 123 9.04 -14.34 -0.89
N ASN A 124 8.82 -13.99 0.37
CA ASN A 124 7.90 -12.90 0.77
C ASN A 124 8.58 -11.55 0.91
N LYS A 125 9.86 -11.49 0.56
CA LYS A 125 10.69 -10.30 0.69
C LYS A 125 10.07 -9.08 0.01
N GLY A 126 9.51 -9.23 -1.19
CA GLY A 126 8.88 -8.13 -1.93
C GLY A 126 7.73 -7.50 -1.13
N PHE A 127 6.81 -8.35 -0.64
CA PHE A 127 5.68 -7.92 0.16
C PHE A 127 6.10 -7.23 1.46
N LEU A 128 7.05 -7.80 2.22
CA LEU A 128 7.54 -7.21 3.46
C LEU A 128 8.21 -5.84 3.22
N VAL A 129 8.96 -5.71 2.13
CA VAL A 129 9.56 -4.44 1.70
C VAL A 129 8.48 -3.43 1.34
N CYS A 130 7.46 -3.81 0.59
CA CYS A 130 6.31 -2.96 0.23
C CYS A 130 5.58 -2.44 1.47
N LYS A 131 5.21 -3.35 2.38
CA LYS A 131 4.56 -3.01 3.64
C LYS A 131 5.40 -2.04 4.46
N LYS A 132 6.72 -2.26 4.53
CA LYS A 132 7.63 -1.37 5.26
C LYS A 132 7.75 0.00 4.58
N LYS A 133 7.77 0.07 3.25
CA LYS A 133 7.76 1.34 2.49
C LYS A 133 6.50 2.16 2.78
N MET A 134 5.33 1.55 2.63
CA MET A 134 4.04 2.21 2.90
C MET A 134 3.90 2.66 4.36
N ALA A 135 4.49 1.94 5.31
CA ALA A 135 4.48 2.30 6.73
C ALA A 135 5.54 3.36 7.11
N THR A 136 6.50 3.67 6.23
CA THR A 136 7.57 4.62 6.54
C THR A 136 7.23 6.01 6.00
N SER A 137 6.84 6.91 6.89
CA SER A 137 6.61 8.33 6.56
C SER A 137 7.89 9.01 6.03
N PRO A 138 7.78 10.05 5.17
CA PRO A 138 8.91 10.90 4.77
C PRO A 138 9.71 11.46 5.95
N GLU A 139 9.05 11.84 7.05
CA GLU A 139 9.67 12.28 8.32
C GLU A 139 10.64 11.23 8.86
N SER A 140 10.17 9.99 8.99
CA SER A 140 10.96 8.88 9.50
C SER A 140 12.06 8.46 8.53
N LEU A 141 11.81 8.54 7.22
CA LEU A 141 12.78 8.16 6.20
C LEU A 141 13.95 9.14 6.15
N CYS A 142 13.63 10.44 6.20
CA CYS A 142 14.57 11.55 6.08
C CYS A 142 14.94 12.18 7.43
N CYS A 143 14.75 11.44 8.52
CA CYS A 143 15.13 11.91 9.85
C CYS A 143 16.62 12.27 9.87
N PHE A 144 16.93 13.51 10.26
CA PHE A 144 18.27 14.12 10.24
C PHE A 144 18.86 14.46 8.86
N PHE A 145 18.08 14.43 7.78
CA PHE A 145 18.53 14.91 6.47
C PHE A 145 18.15 16.39 6.24
N PRO A 146 18.84 17.08 5.32
CA PRO A 146 18.46 18.41 4.88
C PRO A 146 17.02 18.44 4.34
N GLN A 147 16.32 19.54 4.64
CA GLN A 147 14.91 19.74 4.27
C GLN A 147 14.59 19.47 2.78
N PRO A 148 15.45 19.82 1.80
CA PRO A 148 15.20 19.51 0.39
C PRO A 148 14.95 18.04 0.08
N PHE A 149 15.69 17.12 0.71
CA PHE A 149 15.49 15.69 0.50
C PHE A 149 14.14 15.22 1.04
N LYS A 150 13.75 15.72 2.22
CA LYS A 150 12.45 15.43 2.81
C LYS A 150 11.32 15.94 1.90
N GLN A 151 11.41 17.18 1.43
CA GLN A 151 10.41 17.79 0.54
C GLN A 151 10.31 17.03 -0.79
N PHE A 152 11.43 16.56 -1.34
CA PHE A 152 11.42 15.75 -2.55
C PHE A 152 10.71 14.42 -2.32
N VAL A 153 11.02 13.70 -1.22
CA VAL A 153 10.32 12.46 -0.85
C VAL A 153 8.82 12.70 -0.67
N GLU A 154 8.43 13.72 0.12
CA GLU A 154 7.02 14.09 0.33
C GLU A 154 6.30 14.39 -0.97
N TYR A 155 6.95 15.07 -1.91
CA TYR A 155 6.37 15.37 -3.20
C TYR A 155 6.12 14.10 -4.02
N VAL A 156 7.13 13.24 -4.20
CA VAL A 156 7.05 12.11 -5.12
C VAL A 156 6.11 11.00 -4.64
N VAL A 157 6.02 10.76 -3.32
CA VAL A 157 5.13 9.71 -2.77
C VAL A 157 3.64 10.09 -2.85
N ASN A 158 3.33 11.36 -3.10
CA ASN A 158 1.96 11.87 -3.23
C ASN A 158 1.52 12.09 -4.69
N LEU A 159 2.40 11.84 -5.67
CA LEU A 159 2.07 11.95 -7.09
C LEU A 159 0.98 10.95 -7.50
N LYS A 160 -0.02 11.41 -8.24
CA LYS A 160 -1.01 10.53 -8.87
C LYS A 160 -0.39 9.80 -10.06
N PHE A 161 -1.04 8.73 -10.49
CA PHE A 161 -0.58 7.86 -11.58
C PHE A 161 -0.37 8.62 -12.90
N ASP A 162 -1.31 9.49 -13.23
CA ASP A 162 -1.38 10.26 -14.48
C ASP A 162 -0.88 11.70 -14.35
N GLU A 163 -0.47 12.12 -13.15
CA GLU A 163 0.00 13.48 -12.87
C GLU A 163 1.33 13.78 -13.58
N GLU A 164 1.44 14.98 -14.16
CA GLU A 164 2.69 15.50 -14.72
C GLU A 164 3.59 15.99 -13.59
N PRO A 165 4.78 15.39 -13.37
CA PRO A 165 5.69 15.89 -12.34
C PRO A 165 6.24 17.27 -12.71
N ASN A 166 6.32 18.16 -11.72
CA ASN A 166 6.99 19.45 -11.86
C ASN A 166 8.50 19.28 -11.61
N TYR A 167 9.22 18.81 -12.63
CA TYR A 167 10.67 18.55 -12.55
C TYR A 167 11.47 19.79 -12.16
N ALA A 168 11.11 20.96 -12.71
CA ALA A 168 11.76 22.23 -12.38
C ALA A 168 11.66 22.54 -10.87
N LYS A 169 10.48 22.33 -10.26
CA LYS A 169 10.30 22.46 -8.82
C LYS A 169 11.17 21.45 -8.06
N CYS A 170 11.20 20.18 -8.49
CA CYS A 170 12.04 19.16 -7.86
C CYS A 170 13.52 19.52 -7.88
N ILE A 171 14.03 20.02 -9.01
CA ILE A 171 15.41 20.50 -9.16
C ILE A 171 15.67 21.67 -8.20
N SER A 172 14.76 22.66 -8.19
CA SER A 172 14.92 23.88 -7.37
C SER A 172 15.02 23.63 -5.87
N LEU A 173 14.53 22.48 -5.37
CA LEU A 173 14.69 22.10 -3.96
C LEU A 173 16.18 22.04 -3.57
N PHE A 174 17.04 21.61 -4.49
CA PHE A 174 18.46 21.34 -4.21
C PHE A 174 19.38 22.53 -4.47
N ASP A 175 18.91 23.59 -5.13
CA ASP A 175 19.73 24.77 -5.49
C ASP A 175 20.40 25.41 -4.27
N GLY A 176 19.69 25.46 -3.13
CA GLY A 176 20.21 26.01 -1.88
C GLY A 176 21.34 25.18 -1.24
N ILE A 177 21.50 23.92 -1.63
CA ILE A 177 22.58 23.03 -1.16
C ILE A 177 23.82 23.17 -2.02
N VAL A 178 23.66 23.26 -3.36
CA VAL A 178 24.77 23.26 -4.32
C VAL A 178 25.37 24.66 -4.50
N GLY A 179 24.63 25.71 -4.13
CA GLY A 179 25.05 27.10 -4.28
C GLY A 179 24.92 27.62 -5.71
N PRO A 180 25.08 28.93 -5.94
CA PRO A 180 24.83 29.55 -7.24
C PRO A 180 25.93 29.31 -8.28
N ASN A 181 27.10 28.78 -7.88
CA ASN A 181 28.27 28.69 -8.75
C ASN A 181 28.22 27.44 -9.67
N PRO A 182 28.06 27.61 -11.00
CA PRO A 182 27.96 26.48 -11.94
C PRO A 182 29.19 25.57 -11.97
N ASP A 183 30.36 26.08 -11.57
CA ASP A 183 31.62 25.33 -11.60
C ASP A 183 31.76 24.30 -10.46
N ILE A 184 30.87 24.34 -9.47
CA ILE A 184 30.73 23.33 -8.39
C ILE A 184 29.75 22.21 -8.81
N ARG A 185 29.01 22.40 -9.90
CA ARG A 185 28.06 21.41 -10.45
C ARG A 185 28.68 20.11 -10.98
N PRO A 186 29.95 20.04 -11.44
CA PRO A 186 30.52 18.77 -11.83
C PRO A 186 30.58 17.84 -10.61
N ILE A 187 30.07 16.60 -10.73
CA ILE A 187 30.10 15.63 -9.63
C ILE A 187 31.57 15.45 -9.19
N ASN A 188 31.89 15.90 -7.98
CA ASN A 188 33.24 15.80 -7.42
C ASN A 188 33.54 14.34 -7.06
N THR A 189 34.45 13.69 -7.79
CA THR A 189 34.78 12.27 -7.62
C THR A 189 35.91 12.01 -6.61
N ASP A 190 36.59 13.04 -6.10
CA ASP A 190 37.76 12.90 -5.21
C ASP A 190 37.43 12.13 -3.92
N GLY A 191 36.21 12.31 -3.40
CA GLY A 191 35.71 11.58 -2.23
C GLY A 191 35.44 10.09 -2.49
N ALA A 192 35.04 9.73 -3.72
CA ALA A 192 34.76 8.35 -4.11
C ALA A 192 36.06 7.56 -4.30
N GLN A 193 37.10 8.18 -4.86
CA GLN A 193 38.42 7.56 -5.02
C GLN A 193 39.03 7.17 -3.66
N LYS A 194 38.89 8.01 -2.63
CA LYS A 194 39.35 7.68 -1.26
C LYS A 194 38.63 6.46 -0.64
N LEU A 195 37.37 6.21 -0.98
CA LEU A 195 36.60 5.07 -0.49
C LEU A 195 36.98 3.75 -1.18
N ILE A 196 37.33 3.77 -2.47
CA ILE A 196 37.79 2.58 -3.21
C ILE A 196 39.04 1.99 -2.55
N TYR A 197 39.95 2.83 -2.05
CA TYR A 197 41.14 2.38 -1.31
C TYR A 197 40.83 1.78 0.07
N GLN A 198 39.68 2.11 0.69
CA GLN A 198 39.30 1.60 2.02
C GLN A 198 38.44 0.33 1.97
N VAL A 199 37.71 0.08 0.87
CA VAL A 199 36.79 -1.07 0.73
C VAL A 199 37.52 -2.37 0.38
N GLY A 200 38.82 -2.32 0.08
CA GLY A 200 39.68 -3.50 -0.13
C GLY A 200 39.94 -4.38 1.09
N GLN A 201 39.48 -4.00 2.29
CA GLN A 201 39.58 -4.84 3.50
C GLN A 201 38.20 -5.25 4.02
N LYS A 202 37.90 -6.54 3.84
CA LYS A 202 36.75 -7.26 4.43
C LYS A 202 36.51 -6.83 5.87
N ARG A 203 35.40 -6.12 6.14
CA ARG A 203 34.90 -5.93 7.50
C ARG A 203 33.94 -7.04 7.88
N GLY A 204 34.47 -7.97 8.66
CA GLY A 204 33.70 -8.93 9.45
C GLY A 204 32.80 -8.22 10.46
N ARG A 205 31.75 -8.94 10.84
CA ARG A 205 30.82 -8.60 11.93
C ARG A 205 31.58 -8.27 13.21
N LEU A 206 31.25 -7.14 13.82
CA LEU A 206 31.47 -6.92 15.25
C LEU A 206 30.11 -6.64 15.89
N MET A 207 29.76 -7.48 16.86
CA MET A 207 28.74 -7.22 17.86
C MET A 207 29.29 -6.17 18.81
N MET A 208 28.45 -5.24 19.27
CA MET A 208 28.81 -4.36 20.38
C MET A 208 27.62 -4.25 21.32
N GLU A 209 27.97 -4.39 22.59
CA GLU A 209 27.15 -4.66 23.76
C GLU A 209 26.30 -3.48 24.21
N GLU A 210 25.35 -3.82 25.07
CA GLU A 210 24.43 -2.96 25.79
C GLU A 210 25.16 -1.99 26.72
N GLU A 211 24.80 -0.71 26.70
CA GLU A 211 24.93 0.15 27.86
C GLU A 211 23.62 0.92 28.08
N VAL A 212 23.13 0.79 29.31
CA VAL A 212 21.95 1.40 29.90
C VAL A 212 22.33 2.78 30.40
N ASP A 213 21.58 3.81 30.03
CA ASP A 213 21.53 5.02 30.85
C ASP A 213 20.12 5.64 30.85
N GLU A 214 19.59 5.79 32.05
CA GLU A 214 18.26 6.33 32.38
C GLU A 214 18.41 7.82 32.72
N GLN A 215 17.60 8.70 32.11
CA GLN A 215 16.80 9.71 32.81
C GLN A 215 15.95 10.61 31.86
N PRO A 216 14.86 11.23 32.35
CA PRO A 216 13.61 11.33 31.62
C PRO A 216 13.38 12.69 30.95
N LYS A 217 12.82 12.72 29.73
CA LYS A 217 12.27 13.96 29.15
C LYS A 217 10.95 13.74 28.40
N LYS A 218 9.91 14.37 28.97
CA LYS A 218 8.64 14.89 28.42
C LYS A 218 7.96 14.10 27.30
N LYS A 219 6.82 13.47 27.66
CA LYS A 219 5.83 12.89 26.74
C LYS A 219 5.27 13.96 25.79
N ILE A 220 5.75 13.95 24.55
CA ILE A 220 5.04 14.56 23.42
C ILE A 220 4.10 13.48 22.87
N ARG A 221 2.81 13.79 22.84
CA ARG A 221 1.77 12.91 22.29
C ARG A 221 1.91 12.87 20.76
N MET A 222 2.67 11.90 20.26
CA MET A 222 2.67 11.55 18.84
C MET A 222 1.30 10.96 18.48
N GLY A 223 0.62 11.55 17.49
CA GLY A 223 -0.59 10.98 16.92
C GLY A 223 -0.30 9.58 16.37
N LEU A 224 -1.28 8.69 16.49
CA LEU A 224 -1.19 7.34 15.93
C LEU A 224 -1.07 7.41 14.41
N PRO A 225 -0.25 6.55 13.77
CA PRO A 225 -0.21 6.44 12.32
C PRO A 225 -1.58 6.02 11.78
N ALA A 226 -2.01 6.65 10.68
CA ALA A 226 -3.25 6.31 10.01
C ALA A 226 -3.14 4.92 9.37
N ASN A 227 -3.82 3.94 9.96
CA ASN A 227 -4.01 2.63 9.36
C ASN A 227 -5.12 2.73 8.31
N GLN A 228 -4.80 2.37 7.06
CA GLN A 228 -5.75 2.37 5.96
C GLN A 228 -6.74 1.21 6.09
N TRP A 229 -7.96 1.45 5.63
CA TRP A 229 -9.09 0.54 5.71
C TRP A 229 -9.54 0.14 4.30
N ILE A 230 -9.98 -1.10 4.14
CA ILE A 230 -10.69 -1.55 2.94
C ILE A 230 -12.18 -1.54 3.29
N SER A 231 -12.95 -0.72 2.60
CA SER A 231 -14.41 -0.75 2.66
C SER A 231 -14.94 -1.14 1.29
N VAL A 232 -15.69 -2.24 1.24
CA VAL A 232 -16.43 -2.66 0.04
C VAL A 232 -17.79 -1.97 0.08
N TYR A 233 -18.10 -1.16 -0.93
CA TYR A 233 -19.40 -0.50 -1.06
C TYR A 233 -19.90 -0.60 -2.50
N ASN A 234 -21.22 -0.66 -2.65
CA ASN A 234 -21.85 -0.56 -3.96
C ASN A 234 -22.03 0.93 -4.30
N ALA A 235 -21.55 1.36 -5.47
CA ALA A 235 -21.83 2.70 -5.97
C ALA A 235 -23.35 2.83 -6.23
N ARG A 236 -24.02 3.64 -5.41
CA ARG A 236 -25.46 3.92 -5.53
C ARG A 236 -25.69 5.40 -5.88
N ARG A 237 -26.90 5.75 -6.29
CA ARG A 237 -27.34 7.14 -6.62
C ARG A 237 -27.04 8.10 -5.44
N PRO A 238 -26.90 9.43 -5.67
CA PRO A 238 -26.66 10.40 -4.60
C PRO A 238 -27.66 10.21 -3.45
N MET A 239 -27.17 10.06 -2.23
CA MET A 239 -28.00 9.75 -1.06
C MET A 239 -27.44 10.38 0.23
N LYS A 240 -28.31 10.55 1.22
CA LYS A 240 -27.94 11.02 2.56
C LYS A 240 -27.05 9.95 3.21
N GLN A 241 -25.82 10.33 3.55
CA GLN A 241 -24.84 9.49 4.23
C GLN A 241 -24.30 10.21 5.46
N ARG A 242 -23.96 9.44 6.51
CA ARG A 242 -23.29 9.89 7.72
C ARG A 242 -22.16 8.92 8.05
N TYR A 243 -21.03 9.46 8.47
CA TYR A 243 -19.90 8.66 8.90
C TYR A 243 -19.41 9.14 10.27
N HIS A 244 -19.01 8.17 11.09
CA HIS A 244 -18.36 8.41 12.37
C HIS A 244 -17.10 7.56 12.42
N TYR A 245 -16.00 8.13 12.89
CA TYR A 245 -14.72 7.44 13.02
C TYR A 245 -14.10 7.78 14.37
N ASN A 246 -13.16 6.94 14.83
CA ASN A 246 -12.58 7.02 16.18
C ASN A 246 -13.65 6.92 17.29
N VAL A 247 -14.70 6.14 17.06
CA VAL A 247 -15.78 5.94 18.03
C VAL A 247 -15.34 4.89 19.05
N ALA A 248 -15.35 5.26 20.34
CA ALA A 248 -15.16 4.31 21.43
C ALA A 248 -16.44 3.52 21.71
N ASP A 249 -16.32 2.31 22.25
CA ASP A 249 -17.43 1.39 22.58
C ASP A 249 -18.62 2.11 23.25
N MET A 250 -18.33 2.90 24.28
CA MET A 250 -19.34 3.65 25.07
C MET A 250 -20.15 4.68 24.27
N ARG A 251 -19.66 5.12 23.11
CA ARG A 251 -20.33 6.12 22.25
C ARG A 251 -21.01 5.49 21.04
N LEU A 252 -20.81 4.20 20.81
CA LEU A 252 -21.30 3.51 19.62
C LEU A 252 -22.83 3.58 19.53
N ALA A 253 -23.53 3.26 20.62
CA ALA A 253 -24.98 3.29 20.68
C ALA A 253 -25.56 4.67 20.35
N GLN A 254 -25.00 5.73 20.94
CA GLN A 254 -25.43 7.12 20.70
C GLN A 254 -25.34 7.52 19.21
N HIS A 255 -24.26 7.11 18.53
CA HIS A 255 -24.09 7.41 17.10
C HIS A 255 -25.07 6.64 16.23
N ILE A 256 -25.33 5.37 16.56
CA ILE A 256 -26.27 4.53 15.82
C ILE A 256 -27.70 5.02 16.01
N GLU A 257 -28.12 5.31 17.24
CA GLU A 257 -29.46 5.83 17.56
C GLU A 257 -29.75 7.12 16.81
N LYS A 258 -28.82 8.09 16.85
CA LYS A 258 -28.94 9.34 16.11
C LYS A 258 -29.00 9.13 14.60
N GLY A 259 -28.31 8.13 14.07
CA GLY A 259 -28.41 7.76 12.65
C GLY A 259 -29.77 7.15 12.29
N ASN A 260 -30.29 6.29 13.16
CA ASN A 260 -31.59 5.64 12.99
C ASN A 260 -32.74 6.67 13.03
N GLU A 261 -32.70 7.64 13.95
CA GLU A 261 -33.65 8.77 14.01
C GLU A 261 -33.68 9.57 12.70
N ASP A 262 -32.53 9.64 12.02
CA ASP A 262 -32.34 10.32 10.75
C ASP A 262 -32.73 9.48 9.52
N GLY A 263 -33.26 8.27 9.73
CA GLY A 263 -33.62 7.31 8.69
C GLY A 263 -32.42 6.67 7.99
N LEU A 264 -31.26 6.61 8.65
CA LEU A 264 -30.03 6.02 8.11
C LEU A 264 -29.80 4.64 8.71
N PHE A 265 -29.38 3.68 7.89
CA PHE A 265 -28.96 2.36 8.36
C PHE A 265 -27.46 2.18 8.17
N ILE A 266 -26.83 1.42 9.06
CA ILE A 266 -25.41 1.06 8.95
C ILE A 266 -25.22 0.21 7.69
N SER A 267 -24.33 0.65 6.80
CA SER A 267 -23.96 -0.08 5.59
C SER A 267 -22.57 -0.70 5.68
N CYS A 268 -21.68 -0.13 6.47
CA CYS A 268 -20.33 -0.63 6.65
C CYS A 268 -19.80 -0.32 8.05
N VAL A 269 -19.04 -1.25 8.61
CA VAL A 269 -18.34 -1.09 9.89
C VAL A 269 -16.89 -1.56 9.77
N ALA A 270 -15.98 -0.90 10.46
CA ALA A 270 -14.59 -1.30 10.57
C ALA A 270 -14.04 -1.00 11.98
N SER A 271 -13.03 -1.74 12.42
CA SER A 271 -12.37 -1.49 13.72
C SER A 271 -10.85 -1.67 13.72
N SER A 272 -10.15 -0.83 14.48
CA SER A 272 -8.69 -0.80 14.61
C SER A 272 -8.35 -0.11 15.93
N ASN A 273 -7.37 -0.64 16.65
CA ASN A 273 -6.95 -0.13 17.96
C ASN A 273 -8.13 0.08 18.95
N ASN A 274 -9.13 -0.82 18.90
CA ASN A 274 -10.36 -0.76 19.71
C ASN A 274 -11.18 0.53 19.50
N LEU A 275 -11.11 1.09 18.30
CA LEU A 275 -11.97 2.18 17.85
C LEU A 275 -12.75 1.75 16.62
N TRP A 276 -13.97 2.26 16.50
CA TRP A 276 -14.89 1.94 15.43
C TRP A 276 -14.98 3.05 14.40
N ALA A 277 -15.15 2.64 13.14
CA ALA A 277 -15.65 3.46 12.06
C ALA A 277 -17.00 2.90 11.59
N LEU A 278 -17.99 3.78 11.47
CA LEU A 278 -19.35 3.49 11.05
C LEU A 278 -19.69 4.33 9.81
N ILE A 279 -20.25 3.69 8.81
CA ILE A 279 -20.88 4.36 7.66
C ILE A 279 -22.37 4.00 7.69
N MET A 280 -23.22 5.03 7.64
CA MET A 280 -24.68 4.88 7.61
C MET A 280 -25.25 5.65 6.42
N ASP A 281 -26.19 5.06 5.69
CA ASP A 281 -26.82 5.72 4.55
C ASP A 281 -28.31 5.38 4.43
N ALA A 282 -29.04 6.28 3.78
CA ALA A 282 -30.49 6.16 3.53
C ALA A 282 -30.81 5.23 2.35
N GLY A 283 -29.80 4.84 1.57
CA GLY A 283 -30.00 4.14 0.31
C GLY A 283 -29.73 2.65 0.37
N THR A 284 -29.55 2.05 1.56
CA THR A 284 -29.24 0.63 1.76
C THR A 284 -30.32 -0.32 1.23
N GLY A 285 -31.58 0.12 1.28
CA GLY A 285 -32.75 -0.74 1.04
C GLY A 285 -33.15 -1.59 2.26
N PHE A 286 -32.49 -1.40 3.41
CA PHE A 286 -32.84 -2.11 4.63
C PHE A 286 -34.12 -1.55 5.24
N THR A 287 -34.92 -2.41 5.88
CA THR A 287 -36.20 -2.04 6.50
C THR A 287 -36.15 -2.07 8.02
N ALA A 288 -35.20 -2.81 8.59
CA ALA A 288 -34.92 -2.84 10.02
C ALA A 288 -33.48 -3.31 10.23
N GLN A 289 -32.87 -2.92 11.34
CA GLN A 289 -31.50 -3.28 11.67
C GLN A 289 -31.34 -3.50 13.17
N VAL A 290 -30.57 -4.52 13.53
CA VAL A 290 -30.14 -4.83 14.89
C VAL A 290 -28.62 -4.97 14.91
N TYR A 291 -28.01 -4.67 16.04
CA TYR A 291 -26.56 -4.79 16.20
C TYR A 291 -26.22 -5.31 17.58
N GLU A 292 -25.06 -5.95 17.69
CA GLU A 292 -24.51 -6.38 18.96
C GLU A 292 -23.02 -6.07 19.00
N LEU A 293 -22.61 -5.33 20.05
CA LEU A 293 -21.22 -5.19 20.45
C LEU A 293 -20.95 -6.24 21.54
N SER A 294 -20.24 -7.31 21.16
CA SER A 294 -19.94 -8.44 22.03
C SER A 294 -18.44 -8.52 22.30
N THR A 295 -18.06 -8.87 23.53
CA THR A 295 -16.68 -9.22 23.90
C THR A 295 -16.24 -10.56 23.32
N ASN A 296 -17.19 -11.41 22.94
CA ASN A 296 -16.96 -12.66 22.24
C ASN A 296 -17.04 -12.42 20.72
N PHE A 297 -15.96 -12.76 20.00
CA PHE A 297 -15.89 -12.69 18.55
C PHE A 297 -16.99 -13.54 17.89
N LEU A 298 -17.94 -12.86 17.23
CA LEU A 298 -19.16 -13.43 16.64
C LEU A 298 -19.97 -14.28 17.63
N HIS A 299 -20.78 -13.59 18.44
CA HIS A 299 -21.67 -14.22 19.41
C HIS A 299 -22.70 -15.14 18.74
N LYS A 300 -22.47 -16.45 18.83
CA LYS A 300 -23.23 -17.46 18.08
C LYS A 300 -24.71 -17.50 18.42
N GLU A 301 -25.04 -17.48 19.71
CA GLU A 301 -26.42 -17.60 20.20
C GLU A 301 -27.27 -16.42 19.71
N TRP A 302 -26.75 -15.20 19.84
CA TRP A 302 -27.40 -14.00 19.35
C TRP A 302 -27.61 -14.03 17.82
N ILE A 303 -26.59 -14.40 17.04
CA ILE A 303 -26.71 -14.50 15.57
C ILE A 303 -27.79 -15.51 15.18
N MET A 304 -27.84 -16.66 15.83
CA MET A 304 -28.85 -17.69 15.56
C MET A 304 -30.26 -17.19 15.86
N GLU A 305 -30.46 -16.52 17.00
CA GLU A 305 -31.73 -15.90 17.36
C GLU A 305 -32.19 -14.86 16.32
N GLN A 306 -31.26 -14.03 15.82
CA GLN A 306 -31.58 -13.02 14.81
C GLN A 306 -31.88 -13.62 13.44
N TRP A 307 -31.21 -14.72 13.05
CA TRP A 307 -31.55 -15.46 11.83
C TRP A 307 -32.98 -16.03 11.87
N GLU A 308 -33.43 -16.57 13.02
CA GLU A 308 -34.82 -17.03 13.19
C GLU A 308 -35.84 -15.89 13.00
N LYS A 309 -35.44 -14.66 13.32
CA LYS A 309 -36.24 -13.45 13.12
C LYS A 309 -36.12 -12.84 11.72
N ASN A 310 -35.47 -13.53 10.78
CA ASN A 310 -35.20 -13.11 9.40
C ASN A 310 -34.28 -11.87 9.27
N TYR A 311 -33.40 -11.64 10.24
CA TYR A 311 -32.30 -10.69 10.06
C TYR A 311 -31.10 -11.42 9.46
N TYR A 312 -30.37 -10.78 8.56
CA TYR A 312 -29.15 -11.33 7.97
C TYR A 312 -27.96 -10.44 8.26
N ILE A 313 -26.78 -11.03 8.47
CA ILE A 313 -25.55 -10.26 8.70
C ILE A 313 -25.28 -9.39 7.48
N SER A 314 -25.21 -8.08 7.71
CA SER A 314 -25.06 -7.05 6.67
C SER A 314 -23.73 -6.31 6.79
N ALA A 315 -23.17 -6.22 7.99
CA ALA A 315 -21.83 -5.70 8.24
C ALA A 315 -21.27 -6.35 9.51
N LEU A 316 -19.96 -6.58 9.56
CA LEU A 316 -19.28 -7.01 10.78
C LEU A 316 -17.84 -6.50 10.82
N ALA A 317 -17.33 -6.26 12.02
CA ALA A 317 -15.92 -5.98 12.25
C ALA A 317 -15.48 -6.55 13.61
N GLY A 318 -14.25 -7.04 13.66
CA GLY A 318 -13.59 -7.46 14.88
C GLY A 318 -12.55 -6.46 15.35
N THR A 319 -12.15 -6.60 16.61
CA THR A 319 -11.10 -5.82 17.26
C THR A 319 -9.97 -6.76 17.71
N ASN A 320 -8.80 -6.20 17.99
CA ASN A 320 -7.64 -6.98 18.45
C ASN A 320 -7.84 -7.57 19.86
N ASN A 321 -8.74 -7.00 20.67
CA ASN A 321 -9.05 -7.53 22.00
C ASN A 321 -10.03 -8.71 21.98
N GLY A 322 -10.47 -9.15 20.79
CA GLY A 322 -11.40 -10.26 20.62
C GLY A 322 -12.88 -9.86 20.55
N SER A 323 -13.21 -8.58 20.78
CA SER A 323 -14.57 -8.08 20.65
C SER A 323 -14.97 -7.93 19.18
N SER A 324 -16.26 -7.98 18.90
CA SER A 324 -16.82 -7.73 17.57
C SER A 324 -18.10 -6.93 17.62
N LEU A 325 -18.30 -6.11 16.59
CA LEU A 325 -19.58 -5.52 16.25
C LEU A 325 -20.18 -6.31 15.09
N VAL A 326 -21.35 -6.89 15.30
CA VAL A 326 -22.13 -7.57 14.26
C VAL A 326 -23.40 -6.77 14.01
N VAL A 327 -23.68 -6.47 12.75
CA VAL A 327 -24.88 -5.74 12.33
C VAL A 327 -25.70 -6.62 11.41
N MET A 328 -26.96 -6.88 11.78
CA MET A 328 -27.88 -7.70 11.01
C MET A 328 -29.10 -6.89 10.57
N SER A 329 -29.51 -7.04 9.32
CA SER A 329 -30.54 -6.21 8.69
C SER A 329 -31.65 -7.04 8.02
N LYS A 330 -32.85 -6.47 7.96
CA LYS A 330 -33.99 -6.92 7.14
C LYS A 330 -34.06 -6.10 5.86
N GLY A 331 -34.73 -6.63 4.83
CA GLY A 331 -34.77 -6.00 3.50
C GLY A 331 -33.49 -6.23 2.69
N THR A 332 -32.65 -7.18 3.10
CA THR A 332 -31.54 -7.66 2.28
C THR A 332 -32.10 -8.52 1.13
N LEU A 333 -31.31 -8.68 0.07
CA LEU A 333 -31.63 -9.62 -1.02
C LEU A 333 -31.29 -11.08 -0.65
N TYR A 334 -30.74 -11.30 0.55
CA TYR A 334 -30.21 -12.60 0.96
C TYR A 334 -31.34 -13.56 1.31
N ALA A 335 -31.30 -14.75 0.72
CA ALA A 335 -32.27 -15.80 1.04
C ALA A 335 -31.78 -16.74 2.15
N GLN A 336 -30.47 -17.01 2.17
CA GLN A 336 -29.84 -17.92 3.13
C GLN A 336 -28.43 -17.43 3.46
N GLN A 337 -28.00 -17.61 4.72
CA GLN A 337 -26.66 -17.28 5.17
C GLN A 337 -25.99 -18.44 5.90
N SER A 338 -24.67 -18.46 5.84
CA SER A 338 -23.82 -19.33 6.63
C SER A 338 -22.55 -18.58 6.98
N TYR A 339 -22.06 -18.71 8.21
CA TYR A 339 -20.77 -18.13 8.59
C TYR A 339 -19.84 -19.19 9.16
N LYS A 340 -18.54 -18.91 9.11
CA LYS A 340 -17.50 -19.71 9.75
C LYS A 340 -16.50 -18.82 10.47
N VAL A 341 -16.19 -19.20 11.71
CA VAL A 341 -15.06 -18.66 12.48
C VAL A 341 -13.95 -19.70 12.51
N SER A 342 -12.70 -19.29 12.30
CA SER A 342 -11.55 -20.19 12.19
C SER A 342 -10.24 -19.45 12.53
N GLU A 343 -9.28 -20.12 13.16
CA GLU A 343 -7.95 -19.54 13.45
C GLU A 343 -7.04 -19.48 12.22
N SER A 344 -7.30 -20.32 11.23
CA SER A 344 -6.70 -20.25 9.90
C SER A 344 -7.75 -19.86 8.88
N PHE A 345 -7.32 -19.30 7.75
CA PHE A 345 -8.29 -18.88 6.77
C PHE A 345 -9.10 -20.07 6.18
N PRO A 346 -10.44 -20.06 6.21
CA PRO A 346 -11.27 -21.24 5.92
C PRO A 346 -11.50 -21.52 4.42
N PHE A 347 -10.46 -21.56 3.60
CA PHE A 347 -10.55 -21.69 2.14
C PHE A 347 -11.36 -22.92 1.65
N LYS A 348 -11.09 -24.10 2.22
CA LYS A 348 -11.81 -25.35 1.87
C LYS A 348 -13.32 -25.25 2.11
N TRP A 349 -13.72 -24.51 3.13
CA TRP A 349 -15.14 -24.32 3.46
C TRP A 349 -15.82 -23.35 2.49
N ILE A 350 -15.13 -22.28 2.09
CA ILE A 350 -15.62 -21.32 1.09
C ILE A 350 -15.84 -22.02 -0.25
N HIS A 351 -14.87 -22.81 -0.73
CA HIS A 351 -15.02 -23.56 -1.98
C HIS A 351 -16.18 -24.55 -1.95
N LYS A 352 -16.43 -25.20 -0.81
CA LYS A 352 -17.62 -26.05 -0.64
C LYS A 352 -18.89 -25.21 -0.78
N LYS A 353 -18.94 -24.05 -0.12
CA LYS A 353 -20.10 -23.15 -0.11
C LYS A 353 -20.36 -22.48 -1.47
N TRP A 354 -19.33 -22.15 -2.24
CA TRP A 354 -19.50 -21.68 -3.63
C TRP A 354 -20.21 -22.70 -4.50
N ARG A 355 -19.85 -23.99 -4.40
CA ARG A 355 -20.57 -25.07 -5.11
C ARG A 355 -22.02 -25.24 -4.65
N GLU A 356 -22.33 -24.81 -3.44
CA GLU A 356 -23.70 -24.75 -2.91
C GLU A 356 -24.40 -23.43 -3.28
N GLY A 357 -23.82 -22.58 -4.13
CA GLY A 357 -24.41 -21.31 -4.59
C GLY A 357 -24.38 -20.18 -3.56
N PHE A 358 -23.57 -20.30 -2.51
CA PHE A 358 -23.33 -19.21 -1.56
C PHE A 358 -22.13 -18.38 -2.00
N TYR A 359 -22.19 -17.07 -1.79
CA TYR A 359 -21.13 -16.13 -2.14
C TYR A 359 -20.65 -15.37 -0.91
N VAL A 360 -19.37 -15.01 -0.84
CA VAL A 360 -18.88 -14.24 0.32
C VAL A 360 -19.46 -12.84 0.28
N THR A 361 -20.08 -12.45 1.38
CA THR A 361 -20.77 -11.16 1.53
C THR A 361 -20.15 -10.27 2.59
N ALA A 362 -19.43 -10.85 3.56
CA ALA A 362 -18.68 -10.08 4.54
C ALA A 362 -17.57 -10.92 5.18
N MET A 363 -16.50 -10.25 5.61
CA MET A 363 -15.37 -10.87 6.30
C MET A 363 -14.87 -9.93 7.40
N ALA A 364 -14.35 -10.51 8.49
CA ALA A 364 -13.68 -9.76 9.54
C ALA A 364 -12.59 -10.59 10.21
N THR A 365 -11.71 -9.92 10.93
CA THR A 365 -10.69 -10.55 11.76
C THR A 365 -10.74 -10.00 13.18
N ALA A 366 -10.36 -10.82 14.16
CA ALA A 366 -10.11 -10.42 15.53
C ALA A 366 -8.93 -11.21 16.08
N GLY A 367 -7.79 -10.54 16.26
CA GLY A 367 -6.52 -11.22 16.59
C GLY A 367 -6.10 -12.16 15.46
N ASN A 368 -5.96 -13.46 15.78
CA ASN A 368 -5.64 -14.52 14.81
C ASN A 368 -6.88 -15.20 14.20
N ARG A 369 -8.10 -14.83 14.60
CA ARG A 369 -9.32 -15.48 14.12
C ARG A 369 -9.90 -14.75 12.92
N TRP A 370 -10.32 -15.53 11.94
CA TRP A 370 -11.07 -15.13 10.76
C TRP A 370 -12.56 -15.41 10.95
N ALA A 371 -13.40 -14.50 10.49
CA ALA A 371 -14.82 -14.70 10.31
C ALA A 371 -15.18 -14.46 8.85
N VAL A 372 -15.84 -15.43 8.22
CA VAL A 372 -16.33 -15.32 6.83
C VAL A 372 -17.82 -15.59 6.82
N VAL A 373 -18.60 -14.67 6.26
CA VAL A 373 -20.04 -14.79 6.06
C VAL A 373 -20.31 -14.96 4.58
N MET A 374 -21.10 -15.99 4.26
CA MET A 374 -21.52 -16.30 2.89
C MET A 374 -23.04 -16.31 2.79
N SER A 375 -23.58 -15.71 1.73
CA SER A 375 -25.01 -15.57 1.49
C SER A 375 -25.43 -16.08 0.10
N ARG A 376 -26.64 -16.61 -0.03
CA ARG A 376 -27.32 -16.85 -1.32
C ARG A 376 -28.08 -15.61 -1.77
N ASN A 377 -28.26 -15.44 -3.07
CA ASN A 377 -28.95 -14.28 -3.69
C ASN A 377 -28.30 -12.92 -3.35
N ALA A 378 -26.98 -12.90 -3.26
CA ALA A 378 -26.23 -11.68 -2.93
C ALA A 378 -26.25 -10.60 -4.03
N GLY A 379 -26.88 -10.86 -5.19
CA GLY A 379 -26.87 -9.96 -6.34
C GLY A 379 -25.57 -9.97 -7.16
N CYS A 380 -24.58 -10.78 -6.75
CA CYS A 380 -23.34 -11.00 -7.47
C CYS A 380 -23.34 -12.41 -8.08
N SER A 381 -23.18 -12.52 -9.40
CA SER A 381 -22.98 -13.80 -10.09
C SER A 381 -21.58 -14.38 -9.86
N ASP A 382 -20.59 -13.50 -9.68
CA ASP A 382 -19.17 -13.83 -9.56
C ASP A 382 -18.57 -13.12 -8.33
N THR A 383 -18.30 -13.88 -7.26
CA THR A 383 -17.49 -13.38 -6.14
C THR A 383 -16.18 -14.14 -6.06
N THR A 384 -15.07 -13.43 -6.17
CA THR A 384 -13.73 -13.96 -5.91
C THR A 384 -13.33 -13.59 -4.49
N VAL A 385 -12.82 -14.56 -3.73
CA VAL A 385 -12.26 -14.31 -2.39
C VAL A 385 -10.82 -14.76 -2.44
N THR A 386 -9.93 -13.78 -2.53
CA THR A 386 -8.49 -13.97 -2.53
C THR A 386 -7.95 -13.82 -1.13
N LEU A 387 -7.09 -14.76 -0.77
CA LEU A 387 -6.40 -14.73 0.52
C LEU A 387 -4.94 -14.80 0.25
N GLU A 388 -4.32 -13.68 0.52
CA GLU A 388 -2.89 -13.57 0.54
C GLU A 388 -2.44 -14.04 1.93
N GLU A 389 -2.50 -15.36 2.16
CA GLU A 389 -1.49 -15.99 2.99
C GLU A 389 -0.27 -16.21 2.10
N GLU A 390 0.75 -15.48 2.46
CA GLU A 390 2.03 -15.17 1.86
C GLU A 390 2.83 -16.34 1.22
N LYS A 391 2.30 -17.53 0.88
CA LYS A 391 3.15 -18.65 0.39
C LYS A 391 2.67 -19.51 -0.78
N ASN A 392 1.41 -19.46 -1.25
CA ASN A 392 0.94 -20.48 -2.20
C ASN A 392 0.10 -20.00 -3.40
N ALA A 393 -0.01 -18.70 -3.65
CA ALA A 393 -0.83 -18.15 -4.74
C ALA A 393 -0.40 -18.61 -6.16
N GLU A 394 0.88 -18.91 -6.37
CA GLU A 394 1.43 -19.17 -7.72
C GLU A 394 1.04 -20.53 -8.31
N THR A 395 0.73 -21.53 -7.48
CA THR A 395 0.53 -22.93 -7.92
C THR A 395 -0.92 -23.24 -8.26
N GLU A 396 -1.89 -22.60 -7.59
CA GLU A 396 -3.32 -22.79 -7.90
C GLU A 396 -3.80 -21.88 -9.04
N TRP A 397 -3.20 -20.70 -9.24
CA TRP A 397 -3.58 -19.79 -10.32
C TRP A 397 -3.30 -20.39 -11.71
N LYS A 398 -2.19 -21.13 -11.85
CA LYS A 398 -1.90 -21.91 -13.06
C LYS A 398 -2.93 -23.02 -13.31
N LYS A 399 -3.46 -23.67 -12.27
CA LYS A 399 -4.53 -24.69 -12.41
C LYS A 399 -5.88 -24.09 -12.78
N GLN A 400 -6.19 -22.89 -12.32
CA GLN A 400 -7.42 -22.17 -12.67
C GLN A 400 -7.38 -21.61 -14.09
N LEU A 401 -6.25 -21.05 -14.54
CA LEU A 401 -6.04 -20.63 -15.93
C LEU A 401 -6.10 -21.82 -16.91
N ASP A 402 -5.62 -23.00 -16.50
CA ASP A 402 -5.69 -24.22 -17.31
C ASP A 402 -7.10 -24.85 -17.36
N LEU A 403 -7.97 -24.55 -16.38
CA LEU A 403 -9.40 -24.91 -16.42
C LEU A 403 -10.21 -23.93 -17.27
N ILE A 404 -9.85 -22.64 -17.25
CA ILE A 404 -10.51 -21.59 -18.03
C ILE A 404 -10.14 -21.69 -19.52
N SER A 405 -8.88 -22.02 -19.84
CA SER A 405 -8.44 -22.22 -21.23
C SER A 405 -9.06 -23.46 -21.90
N LYS A 406 -9.47 -24.48 -21.12
CA LYS A 406 -10.07 -25.72 -21.64
C LYS A 406 -11.58 -25.63 -21.88
N ASN A 407 -12.27 -24.61 -21.37
CA ASN A 407 -13.73 -24.46 -21.51
C ASN A 407 -14.18 -23.40 -22.53
N GLN A 408 -13.26 -22.79 -23.29
CA GLN A 408 -13.60 -22.04 -24.49
C GLN A 408 -13.34 -22.90 -25.74
N THR A 409 -14.26 -23.82 -26.02
CA THR A 409 -14.45 -24.32 -27.39
C THR A 409 -15.82 -23.89 -27.87
N TYR A 410 -15.81 -23.17 -28.99
CA TYR A 410 -16.93 -22.76 -29.84
C TYR A 410 -18.20 -23.62 -29.72
N ILE A 411 -19.35 -23.00 -29.40
CA ILE A 411 -20.46 -22.61 -30.31
C ILE A 411 -21.26 -21.53 -29.58
#